data_AF-A0A369HBG8-F1
#
_entry.id   AF-A0A369HBG8-F1
#
_cell.length_a   1.000
_cell.length_b   1.000
_cell.length_c   1.000
_cell.angle_alpha   90.00
_cell.angle_beta   90.00
_cell.angle_gamma   90.00
#
_symmetry.space_group_name_H-M   'P 1'
#
loop_
_entity.id
_entity.type
_entity.pdbx_description
1 polymer ?
#
loop_
_entity_poly.entity_id
_entity_poly.type
_entity_poly.pdbx_seq_one_letter_code
_entity_poly.pdbx_strand_id
1 'polypeptide(L)'
;MATSSWKTRSAFKCKNLLKGFFHAVLAVIPNLPKDDALNFCRNGACAEAIVESLPIDLVDIMATNWNLTVTDVLEGLRDDIVMGQDDYVFANLRWYAEATGNEQTVCWQEPIPFGASDFSGMLGILSAILTEPKSINEGVPSRFLSLPPGELRPGAAHCVSNKDLAYYPIQEYARTNFVVFEFFTGSRFHIARESMRDHADQWASMIGRGLSCLSQYCFRCPEPDGCVDKLVPGKPYQPSSNAELWDRLQWLLQRNLRFCFSFTKVDRKPSEYWIVADKVSA
;
A
#
# COMPACT_ATOMS: atom_id res chain seq x y z
N MET A 1 -12.91 21.28 28.76
CA MET A 1 -12.50 22.09 27.59
C MET A 1 -11.10 21.65 27.20
N ALA A 2 -11.01 20.69 26.28
CA ALA A 2 -9.72 20.23 25.76
C ALA A 2 -9.34 21.13 24.59
N THR A 3 -8.23 21.86 24.75
CA THR A 3 -7.63 22.72 23.74
C THR A 3 -7.26 21.89 22.52
N SER A 4 -7.96 22.09 21.40
CA SER A 4 -7.68 21.43 20.13
C SER A 4 -6.41 22.01 19.50
N SER A 5 -5.26 21.42 19.86
CA SER A 5 -4.00 21.64 19.17
C SER A 5 -3.87 20.67 17.98
N TRP A 6 -4.85 20.69 17.07
CA TRP A 6 -4.73 20.01 15.77
C TRP A 6 -4.24 21.02 14.72
N LYS A 7 -2.98 21.41 14.84
CA LYS A 7 -2.24 22.10 13.78
C LYS A 7 -0.90 21.40 13.57
N THR A 8 -0.94 20.28 12.85
CA THR A 8 0.12 19.94 11.91
C THR A 8 -0.51 19.96 10.52
N ARG A 9 -0.38 21.14 9.89
CA ARG A 9 -0.72 21.41 8.49
C ARG A 9 0.06 20.45 7.58
N SER A 10 -0.66 19.85 6.62
CA SER A 10 -0.25 19.00 5.48
C SER A 10 1.05 18.21 5.65
N ALA A 11 0.92 16.97 6.11
CA ALA A 11 1.98 15.96 6.09
C ALA A 11 2.06 15.20 4.74
N PHE A 12 1.46 15.75 3.68
CA PHE A 12 1.67 15.34 2.30
C PHE A 12 2.49 16.40 1.55
N LYS A 13 3.52 15.97 0.82
CA LYS A 13 4.23 16.78 -0.17
C LYS A 13 3.73 16.39 -1.55
N CYS A 14 3.61 17.38 -2.45
CA CYS A 14 3.17 17.17 -3.82
C CYS A 14 4.12 17.87 -4.79
N LYS A 15 4.58 17.16 -5.81
CA LYS A 15 5.43 17.69 -6.89
C LYS A 15 5.12 16.98 -8.19
N ASN A 16 5.48 17.61 -9.30
CA ASN A 16 5.39 16.96 -10.61
C ASN A 16 6.51 15.94 -10.76
N LEU A 17 6.23 14.85 -11.46
CA LEU A 17 7.28 14.00 -12.01
C LEU A 17 8.16 14.81 -12.97
N LEU A 18 9.44 14.47 -13.02
CA LEU A 18 10.47 15.22 -13.72
C LEU A 18 10.84 14.55 -15.05
N LYS A 19 11.06 15.35 -16.10
CA LYS A 19 11.69 14.86 -17.34
C LYS A 19 13.20 14.87 -17.16
N GLY A 20 13.71 13.84 -16.50
CA GLY A 20 15.14 13.63 -16.27
C GLY A 20 15.96 13.43 -17.55
N PHE A 21 17.26 13.23 -17.40
CA PHE A 21 18.18 12.99 -18.52
C PHE A 21 17.79 11.73 -19.31
N PHE A 22 17.38 10.67 -18.59
CA PHE A 22 16.93 9.43 -19.21
C PHE A 22 15.44 9.42 -19.61
N HIS A 23 14.73 10.56 -19.62
CA HIS A 23 13.31 10.59 -19.98
C HIS A 23 13.00 9.93 -21.34
N ALA A 24 13.89 10.10 -22.33
CA ALA A 24 13.75 9.48 -23.64
C ALA A 24 13.69 7.93 -23.59
N VAL A 25 14.31 7.31 -22.58
CA VAL A 25 14.29 5.86 -22.35
C VAL A 25 12.87 5.40 -21.99
N LEU A 26 12.15 6.14 -21.15
CA LEU A 26 10.75 5.82 -20.83
C LEU A 26 9.81 6.20 -21.97
N ALA A 27 10.07 7.31 -22.67
CA ALA A 27 9.19 7.82 -23.72
C ALA A 27 8.96 6.85 -24.89
N VAL A 28 9.89 5.92 -25.14
CA VAL A 28 9.73 4.90 -26.19
C VAL A 28 8.83 3.73 -25.78
N ILE A 29 8.68 3.46 -24.48
CA ILE A 29 7.99 2.27 -23.95
C ILE A 29 6.55 2.12 -24.45
N PRO A 30 5.69 3.17 -24.46
CA PRO A 30 4.31 3.02 -24.92
C PRO A 30 4.18 2.64 -26.41
N ASN A 31 5.24 2.85 -27.19
CA ASN A 31 5.25 2.59 -28.64
C ASN A 31 5.88 1.24 -29.02
N LEU A 32 6.46 0.53 -28.05
CA LEU A 32 7.07 -0.78 -28.27
C LEU A 32 6.06 -1.90 -27.97
N PRO A 33 6.14 -3.04 -28.70
CA PRO A 33 5.52 -4.28 -28.25
C PRO A 33 6.02 -4.64 -26.84
N LYS A 34 5.16 -5.29 -26.05
CA LYS A 34 5.45 -5.63 -24.64
C LYS A 34 6.79 -6.35 -24.47
N ASP A 35 7.05 -7.38 -25.26
CA ASP A 35 8.26 -8.20 -25.13
C ASP A 35 9.52 -7.40 -25.48
N ASP A 36 9.44 -6.51 -26.47
CA ASP A 36 10.54 -5.61 -26.85
C ASP A 36 10.79 -4.56 -25.78
N ALA A 37 9.74 -3.98 -25.20
CA ALA A 37 9.84 -3.03 -24.09
C ALA A 37 10.50 -3.67 -22.86
N LEU A 38 10.11 -4.91 -22.51
CA LEU A 38 10.71 -5.65 -21.40
C LEU A 38 12.17 -5.98 -21.67
N ASN A 39 12.51 -6.49 -22.86
CA ASN A 39 13.90 -6.78 -23.22
C ASN A 39 14.77 -5.52 -23.24
N PHE A 40 14.24 -4.41 -23.74
CA PHE A 40 14.90 -3.11 -23.72
C PHE A 40 15.14 -2.64 -22.29
N CYS A 41 14.14 -2.71 -21.41
CA CYS A 41 14.28 -2.24 -20.03
C CYS A 41 15.14 -3.13 -19.13
N ARG A 42 15.11 -4.45 -19.33
CA ARG A 42 15.93 -5.41 -18.56
C ARG A 42 17.43 -5.26 -18.83
N ASN A 43 17.78 -4.77 -20.01
CA ASN A 43 19.17 -4.55 -20.43
C ASN A 43 19.54 -3.06 -20.52
N GLY A 44 18.60 -2.17 -20.19
CA GLY A 44 18.70 -0.74 -20.42
C GLY A 44 18.70 0.07 -19.13
N ALA A 45 18.48 1.38 -19.28
CA ALA A 45 18.50 2.35 -18.19
C ALA A 45 17.09 2.73 -17.68
N CYS A 46 16.12 1.80 -17.71
CA CYS A 46 14.74 2.11 -17.32
C CYS A 46 14.60 2.36 -15.82
N ALA A 47 15.41 1.68 -14.97
CA ALA A 47 15.42 1.93 -13.53
C ALA A 47 15.91 3.36 -13.22
N GLU A 48 16.99 3.79 -13.87
CA GLU A 48 17.54 5.14 -13.78
C GLU A 48 16.53 6.17 -14.24
N ALA A 49 15.85 5.90 -15.36
CA ALA A 49 14.83 6.79 -15.89
C ALA A 49 13.62 6.93 -14.95
N ILE A 50 13.25 5.87 -14.21
CA ILE A 50 12.23 5.96 -13.15
C ILE A 50 12.75 6.79 -11.99
N VAL A 51 13.95 6.52 -11.47
CA VAL A 51 14.50 7.29 -10.32
C VAL A 51 14.61 8.77 -10.65
N GLU A 52 15.13 9.11 -11.83
CA GLU A 52 15.25 10.51 -12.28
C GLU A 52 13.91 11.19 -12.54
N SER A 53 12.83 10.43 -12.78
CA SER A 53 11.49 11.01 -12.93
C SER A 53 10.80 11.30 -11.60
N LEU A 54 11.26 10.70 -10.50
CA LEU A 54 10.74 11.00 -9.18
C LEU A 54 11.21 12.39 -8.71
N PRO A 55 10.37 13.11 -7.93
CA PRO A 55 10.81 14.33 -7.29
C PRO A 55 12.00 14.08 -6.36
N ILE A 56 13.04 14.92 -6.43
CA ILE A 56 14.27 14.75 -5.63
C ILE A 56 13.97 14.58 -4.14
N ASP A 57 13.10 15.43 -3.57
CA ASP A 57 12.69 15.35 -2.16
C ASP A 57 12.05 14.00 -1.80
N LEU A 58 11.34 13.35 -2.72
CA LEU A 58 10.76 12.03 -2.47
C LEU A 58 11.87 10.98 -2.35
N VAL A 59 12.85 11.01 -3.25
CA VAL A 59 14.00 10.10 -3.22
C VAL A 59 14.81 10.30 -1.93
N ASP A 60 15.05 11.56 -1.53
CA ASP A 60 15.75 11.89 -0.28
C ASP A 60 14.99 11.41 0.96
N ILE A 61 13.65 11.52 0.97
CA ILE A 61 12.82 11.02 2.07
C ILE A 61 12.84 9.50 2.11
N MET A 62 12.78 8.79 0.97
CA MET A 62 12.90 7.33 0.94
C MET A 62 14.26 6.88 1.50
N ALA A 63 15.34 7.52 1.06
CA ALA A 63 16.69 7.29 1.54
C ALA A 63 16.79 7.49 3.06
N THR A 64 16.29 8.62 3.56
CA THR A 64 16.35 8.96 4.99
C THR A 64 15.45 8.06 5.85
N ASN A 65 14.22 7.80 5.41
CA ASN A 65 13.21 7.07 6.19
C ASN A 65 13.57 5.58 6.37
N TRP A 66 14.31 5.00 5.42
CA TRP A 66 14.69 3.59 5.45
C TRP A 66 16.19 3.36 5.59
N ASN A 67 16.99 4.42 5.76
CA ASN A 67 18.44 4.35 5.80
C ASN A 67 19.01 3.63 4.55
N LEU A 68 18.48 4.01 3.39
CA LEU A 68 18.91 3.54 2.08
C LEU A 68 19.69 4.65 1.36
N THR A 69 20.54 4.26 0.43
CA THR A 69 21.15 5.16 -0.54
C THR A 69 20.29 5.24 -1.81
N VAL A 70 20.54 6.26 -2.64
CA VAL A 70 19.92 6.33 -3.99
C VAL A 70 20.29 5.11 -4.82
N THR A 71 21.50 4.57 -4.63
CA THR A 71 21.96 3.35 -5.28
C THR A 71 21.12 2.14 -4.87
N ASP A 72 20.76 2.00 -3.60
CA ASP A 72 19.90 0.90 -3.13
C ASP A 72 18.49 0.99 -3.76
N VAL A 73 17.95 2.20 -3.91
CA VAL A 73 16.66 2.42 -4.61
C VAL A 73 16.76 2.01 -6.07
N LEU A 74 17.84 2.39 -6.74
CA LEU A 74 18.09 2.04 -8.14
C LEU A 74 18.26 0.53 -8.33
N GLU A 75 19.06 -0.12 -7.49
CA GLU A 75 19.29 -1.57 -7.54
C GLU A 75 17.99 -2.34 -7.30
N GLY A 76 17.19 -1.93 -6.30
CA GLY A 76 15.88 -2.53 -6.06
C GLY A 76 14.91 -2.40 -7.24
N LEU A 77 14.95 -1.28 -7.98
CA LEU A 77 14.16 -1.12 -9.21
C LEU A 77 14.67 -1.99 -10.35
N ARG A 78 15.99 -2.15 -10.50
CA ARG A 78 16.57 -3.04 -11.51
C ARG A 78 16.19 -4.50 -11.23
N ASP A 79 16.29 -4.94 -9.98
CA ASP A 79 15.90 -6.29 -9.57
C ASP A 79 14.42 -6.54 -9.87
N ASP A 80 13.53 -5.58 -9.55
CA ASP A 80 12.11 -5.68 -9.86
C ASP A 80 11.81 -5.76 -11.37
N ILE A 81 12.52 -5.00 -12.20
CA ILE A 81 12.35 -5.02 -13.67
C ILE A 81 12.83 -6.35 -14.27
N VAL A 82 13.92 -6.90 -13.72
CA VAL A 82 14.52 -8.15 -14.21
C VAL A 82 13.74 -9.37 -13.74
N MET A 83 13.41 -9.44 -12.45
CA MET A 83 12.83 -10.62 -11.82
C MET A 83 11.31 -10.58 -11.70
N GLY A 84 10.70 -9.40 -11.87
CA GLY A 84 9.25 -9.23 -11.77
C GLY A 84 8.47 -9.88 -12.90
N GLN A 85 7.19 -10.16 -12.63
CA GLN A 85 6.25 -10.70 -13.62
C GLN A 85 6.09 -9.72 -14.80
N ASP A 86 6.20 -10.23 -16.02
CA ASP A 86 6.20 -9.45 -17.27
C ASP A 86 5.03 -8.45 -17.38
N ASP A 87 3.79 -8.86 -17.07
CA ASP A 87 2.62 -7.97 -17.11
C ASP A 87 2.69 -6.85 -16.08
N TYR A 88 3.13 -7.18 -14.86
CA TYR A 88 3.28 -6.21 -13.78
C TYR A 88 4.37 -5.18 -14.09
N VAL A 89 5.54 -5.65 -14.54
CA VAL A 89 6.66 -4.79 -14.91
C VAL A 89 6.30 -3.89 -16.08
N PHE A 90 5.72 -4.44 -17.15
CA PHE A 90 5.33 -3.66 -18.32
C PHE A 90 4.29 -2.59 -17.98
N ALA A 91 3.27 -2.93 -17.18
CA ALA A 91 2.26 -1.96 -16.76
C ALA A 91 2.85 -0.83 -15.90
N ASN A 92 3.81 -1.12 -15.01
CA ASN A 92 4.54 -0.09 -14.26
C ASN A 92 5.37 0.81 -15.19
N LEU A 93 6.17 0.22 -16.08
CA LEU A 93 7.01 0.97 -17.02
C LEU A 93 6.16 1.91 -17.89
N ARG A 94 5.02 1.42 -18.39
CA ARG A 94 4.07 2.22 -19.15
C ARG A 94 3.48 3.36 -18.33
N TRP A 95 3.07 3.09 -17.09
CA TRP A 95 2.55 4.14 -16.21
C TRP A 95 3.58 5.24 -15.98
N TYR A 96 4.84 4.89 -15.66
CA TYR A 96 5.89 5.88 -15.46
C TYR A 96 6.20 6.65 -16.75
N ALA A 97 6.20 6.01 -17.91
CA ALA A 97 6.38 6.69 -19.18
C ALA A 97 5.31 7.75 -19.45
N GLU A 98 4.03 7.37 -19.28
CA GLU A 98 2.89 8.27 -19.48
C GLU A 98 2.87 9.39 -18.42
N ALA A 99 3.01 9.04 -17.14
CA ALA A 99 2.98 10.00 -16.04
C ALA A 99 4.15 11.01 -16.11
N THR A 100 5.35 10.55 -16.47
CA THR A 100 6.52 11.43 -16.66
C THR A 100 6.38 12.32 -17.89
N GLY A 101 5.89 11.77 -19.01
CA GLY A 101 5.64 12.54 -20.23
C GLY A 101 4.67 13.70 -20.00
N ASN A 102 3.69 13.48 -19.13
CA ASN A 102 2.68 14.47 -18.74
C ASN A 102 3.09 15.34 -17.54
N GLU A 103 4.30 15.15 -16.98
CA GLU A 103 4.75 15.83 -15.76
C GLU A 103 3.70 15.75 -14.64
N GLN A 104 3.09 14.57 -14.52
CA GLN A 104 1.95 14.33 -13.64
C GLN A 104 2.31 14.69 -12.20
N THR A 105 1.43 15.45 -11.54
CA THR A 105 1.57 15.74 -10.11
C THR A 105 1.33 14.48 -9.30
N VAL A 106 2.27 14.13 -8.44
CA VAL A 106 2.19 13.05 -7.47
C VAL A 106 2.37 13.61 -6.07
N CYS A 107 1.78 12.95 -5.08
CA CYS A 107 1.97 13.29 -3.69
C CYS A 107 2.41 12.10 -2.86
N TRP A 108 2.99 12.36 -1.70
CA TRP A 108 3.43 11.34 -0.75
C TRP A 108 3.37 11.87 0.68
N GLN A 109 3.24 10.95 1.62
CA GLN A 109 3.25 11.27 3.05
C GLN A 109 4.70 11.42 3.57
N GLU A 110 4.93 12.37 4.47
CA GLU A 110 6.17 12.54 5.23
C GLU A 110 5.88 12.65 6.74
N PRO A 111 6.44 11.76 7.59
CA PRO A 111 7.27 10.60 7.25
C PRO A 111 6.47 9.46 6.60
N ILE A 112 7.14 8.62 5.80
CA ILE A 112 6.49 7.45 5.16
C ILE A 112 6.08 6.44 6.26
N PRO A 113 4.80 6.03 6.32
CA PRO A 113 4.27 5.34 7.50
C PRO A 113 4.56 3.83 7.56
N PHE A 114 5.35 3.30 6.63
CA PHE A 114 5.71 1.89 6.51
C PHE A 114 7.21 1.73 6.23
N GLY A 115 7.73 0.52 6.44
CA GLY A 115 9.11 0.15 6.14
C GLY A 115 9.29 -0.36 4.72
N ALA A 116 10.48 -0.20 4.14
CA ALA A 116 10.81 -0.82 2.85
C ALA A 116 10.61 -2.36 2.87
N SER A 117 10.85 -3.00 4.03
CA SER A 117 10.66 -4.43 4.22
C SER A 117 9.20 -4.90 4.18
N ASP A 118 8.22 -3.98 4.16
CA ASP A 118 6.80 -4.35 4.08
C ASP A 118 6.38 -4.79 2.67
N PHE A 119 7.19 -4.53 1.65
CA PHE A 119 6.89 -4.86 0.25
C PHE A 119 7.92 -5.81 -0.33
N SER A 120 7.52 -6.58 -1.35
CA SER A 120 8.40 -7.53 -2.03
C SER A 120 9.43 -6.87 -2.93
N GLY A 121 9.20 -5.61 -3.36
CA GLY A 121 10.02 -4.91 -4.34
C GLY A 121 9.83 -3.40 -4.33
N MET A 122 10.77 -2.68 -4.93
CA MET A 122 10.79 -1.20 -4.99
C MET A 122 9.66 -0.60 -5.84
N LEU A 123 9.24 -1.23 -6.95
CA LEU A 123 8.04 -0.84 -7.70
C LEU A 123 6.80 -0.91 -6.80
N GLY A 124 6.72 -1.95 -5.98
CA GLY A 124 5.62 -2.11 -5.04
C GLY A 124 5.60 -1.03 -3.96
N ILE A 125 6.78 -0.72 -3.41
CA ILE A 125 6.99 0.40 -2.49
C ILE A 125 6.50 1.71 -3.13
N LEU A 126 6.98 2.06 -4.32
CA LEU A 126 6.60 3.30 -5.00
C LEU A 126 5.08 3.36 -5.24
N SER A 127 4.46 2.25 -5.65
CA SER A 127 3.01 2.17 -5.84
C SER A 127 2.19 2.45 -4.58
N ALA A 128 2.78 2.24 -3.40
CA ALA A 128 2.14 2.51 -2.11
C ALA A 128 2.43 3.92 -1.59
N ILE A 129 3.57 4.51 -1.97
CA ILE A 129 3.89 5.90 -1.62
C ILE A 129 3.09 6.90 -2.46
N LEU A 130 3.04 6.68 -3.78
CA LEU A 130 2.47 7.63 -4.72
C LEU A 130 0.95 7.73 -4.55
N THR A 131 0.52 8.91 -4.16
CA THR A 131 -0.87 9.26 -3.82
C THR A 131 -1.42 10.26 -4.82
N GLU A 132 -2.69 10.11 -5.19
CA GLU A 132 -3.41 11.02 -6.07
C GLU A 132 -3.63 12.39 -5.39
N PRO A 133 -3.16 13.51 -5.96
CA PRO A 133 -3.25 14.83 -5.33
C PRO A 133 -4.68 15.25 -4.97
N LYS A 134 -5.66 14.88 -5.80
CA LYS A 134 -7.07 15.24 -5.63
C LYS A 134 -7.68 14.62 -4.37
N SER A 135 -7.25 13.40 -4.02
CA SER A 135 -7.84 12.61 -2.94
C SER A 135 -7.43 13.04 -1.52
N ILE A 136 -6.32 13.79 -1.38
CA ILE A 136 -5.70 14.08 -0.08
C ILE A 136 -6.61 14.85 0.87
N ASN A 137 -7.51 15.68 0.33
CA ASN A 137 -8.43 16.50 1.12
C ASN A 137 -9.86 15.93 1.18
N GLU A 138 -10.14 14.84 0.46
CA GLU A 138 -11.50 14.33 0.24
C GLU A 138 -11.85 13.10 1.11
N GLY A 139 -10.91 12.65 1.94
CA GLY A 139 -11.13 11.51 2.83
C GLY A 139 -9.87 10.66 2.97
N VAL A 140 -10.01 9.35 2.72
CA VAL A 140 -8.87 8.44 2.69
C VAL A 140 -8.06 8.75 1.42
N PRO A 141 -6.76 9.08 1.54
CA PRO A 141 -5.93 9.33 0.37
C PRO A 141 -5.92 8.12 -0.56
N SER A 142 -6.12 8.36 -1.84
CA SER A 142 -6.21 7.35 -2.88
C SER A 142 -4.89 7.19 -3.60
N ARG A 143 -4.60 5.96 -4.01
CA ARG A 143 -3.51 5.68 -4.95
C ARG A 143 -3.91 6.02 -6.37
N PHE A 144 -2.94 6.01 -7.28
CA PHE A 144 -3.23 5.91 -8.71
C PHE A 144 -3.73 4.50 -9.04
N LEU A 145 -4.99 4.37 -9.46
CA LEU A 145 -5.56 3.07 -9.84
C LEU A 145 -4.90 2.46 -11.09
N SER A 146 -4.43 3.32 -12.00
CA SER A 146 -3.69 2.94 -13.19
C SER A 146 -2.26 2.47 -12.92
N LEU A 147 -1.71 2.76 -11.74
CA LEU A 147 -0.41 2.25 -11.30
C LEU A 147 -0.64 0.86 -10.68
N PRO A 148 -0.01 -0.21 -11.18
CA PRO A 148 -0.23 -1.55 -10.63
C PRO A 148 0.12 -1.63 -9.14
N PRO A 149 -0.73 -2.26 -8.31
CA PRO A 149 -0.47 -2.38 -6.89
C PRO A 149 0.71 -3.31 -6.63
N GLY A 150 1.61 -2.90 -5.73
CA GLY A 150 2.68 -3.74 -5.21
C GLY A 150 2.19 -4.86 -4.30
N GLU A 151 2.93 -5.97 -4.31
CA GLU A 151 2.72 -7.05 -3.33
C GLU A 151 3.42 -6.75 -2.01
N LEU A 152 2.71 -7.07 -0.92
CA LEU A 152 3.29 -7.07 0.42
C LEU A 152 4.23 -8.27 0.59
N ARG A 153 5.30 -8.07 1.34
CA ARG A 153 6.36 -9.07 1.50
C ARG A 153 5.83 -10.35 2.20
N PRO A 154 5.98 -11.54 1.61
CA PRO A 154 5.67 -12.78 2.31
C PRO A 154 6.66 -13.02 3.46
N GLY A 155 6.25 -13.77 4.49
CA GLY A 155 7.09 -14.03 5.65
C GLY A 155 7.13 -12.91 6.70
N ALA A 156 6.46 -11.78 6.43
CA ALA A 156 6.47 -10.60 7.30
C ALA A 156 5.10 -10.29 7.90
N ALA A 157 5.12 -9.66 9.08
CA ALA A 157 3.96 -9.04 9.68
C ALA A 157 4.01 -7.52 9.43
N HIS A 158 2.95 -6.99 8.83
CA HIS A 158 2.84 -5.59 8.40
C HIS A 158 2.02 -4.82 9.42
N CYS A 159 2.64 -3.85 10.09
CA CYS A 159 2.03 -3.20 11.25
C CYS A 159 1.57 -1.78 10.94
N VAL A 160 0.30 -1.50 11.23
CA VAL A 160 -0.34 -0.21 11.09
C VAL A 160 -0.45 0.46 12.46
N SER A 161 -0.14 1.75 12.52
CA SER A 161 -0.33 2.57 13.71
C SER A 161 -0.99 3.91 13.36
N ASN A 162 -1.41 4.66 14.37
CA ASN A 162 -1.97 6.01 14.22
C ASN A 162 -0.95 7.07 13.72
N LYS A 163 0.28 6.66 13.39
CA LYS A 163 1.26 7.48 12.67
C LYS A 163 1.01 7.50 11.16
N ASP A 164 0.26 6.53 10.63
CA ASP A 164 -0.21 6.57 9.25
C ASP A 164 -1.32 7.64 9.16
N LEU A 165 -1.18 8.61 8.25
CA LEU A 165 -2.20 9.67 8.11
C LEU A 165 -3.51 9.12 7.57
N ALA A 166 -3.49 7.96 6.90
CA ALA A 166 -4.69 7.26 6.46
C ALA A 166 -5.43 6.59 7.62
N TYR A 167 -4.83 6.44 8.81
CA TYR A 167 -5.43 5.73 9.94
C TYR A 167 -6.80 6.31 10.35
N TYR A 168 -6.87 7.61 10.64
CA TYR A 168 -8.11 8.26 11.07
C TYR A 168 -9.13 8.44 9.94
N PRO A 169 -8.74 8.83 8.71
CA PRO A 169 -9.64 8.80 7.56
C PRO A 169 -10.25 7.42 7.33
N ILE A 170 -9.48 6.34 7.41
CA ILE A 170 -9.98 4.97 7.24
C ILE A 170 -10.94 4.60 8.36
N GLN A 171 -10.63 4.95 9.61
CA GLN A 171 -11.53 4.75 10.74
C GLN A 171 -12.91 5.38 10.48
N GLU A 172 -12.93 6.64 10.06
CA GLU A 172 -14.18 7.36 9.81
C GLU A 172 -14.90 6.80 8.58
N TYR A 173 -14.17 6.56 7.49
CA TYR A 173 -14.72 6.02 6.26
C TYR A 173 -15.35 4.63 6.46
N ALA A 174 -14.67 3.73 7.15
CA ALA A 174 -15.18 2.40 7.43
C ALA A 174 -16.44 2.47 8.32
N ARG A 175 -16.47 3.39 9.30
CA ARG A 175 -17.64 3.59 10.16
C ARG A 175 -18.87 4.04 9.38
N THR A 176 -18.71 4.90 8.37
CA THR A 176 -19.84 5.47 7.63
C THR A 176 -20.25 4.64 6.42
N ASN A 177 -19.32 3.93 5.78
CA ASN A 177 -19.57 3.28 4.49
C ASN A 177 -19.64 1.76 4.56
N PHE A 178 -18.99 1.11 5.53
CA PHE A 178 -18.93 -0.36 5.55
C PHE A 178 -20.03 -0.99 6.40
N VAL A 179 -20.70 -0.19 7.21
CA VAL A 179 -21.69 -0.63 8.18
C VAL A 179 -22.98 0.17 7.96
N VAL A 180 -24.07 -0.54 7.70
CA VAL A 180 -25.42 0.02 7.59
C VAL A 180 -26.24 -0.43 8.78
N PHE A 181 -26.93 0.50 9.42
CA PHE A 181 -27.87 0.22 10.50
C PHE A 181 -29.29 0.31 9.98
N GLU A 182 -30.05 -0.78 10.09
CA GLU A 182 -31.47 -0.77 9.77
C GLU A 182 -32.27 -0.29 10.98
N PHE A 183 -32.88 0.89 10.85
CA PHE A 183 -33.54 1.58 11.96
C PHE A 183 -34.67 0.76 12.61
N PHE A 184 -35.44 0.02 11.82
CA PHE A 184 -36.63 -0.69 12.31
C PHE A 184 -36.31 -1.99 13.05
N THR A 185 -35.24 -2.68 12.65
CA THR A 185 -34.86 -3.97 13.25
C THR A 185 -33.72 -3.82 14.26
N GLY A 186 -33.02 -2.69 14.24
CA GLY A 186 -31.77 -2.51 14.98
C GLY A 186 -30.63 -3.37 14.43
N SER A 187 -30.83 -4.02 13.28
CA SER A 187 -29.86 -4.93 12.71
C SER A 187 -28.70 -4.16 12.07
N ARG A 188 -27.50 -4.69 12.25
CA ARG A 188 -26.27 -4.17 11.67
C ARG A 188 -25.88 -5.04 10.49
N PHE A 189 -25.74 -4.43 9.32
CA PHE A 189 -25.33 -5.09 8.09
C PHE A 189 -24.01 -4.54 7.59
N HIS A 190 -23.20 -5.43 7.03
CA HIS A 190 -21.97 -5.07 6.35
C HIS A 190 -22.22 -5.04 4.84
N ILE A 191 -21.58 -4.11 4.13
CA ILE A 191 -21.61 -4.13 2.66
C ILE A 191 -20.95 -5.42 2.12
N ALA A 192 -21.12 -5.69 0.82
CA ALA A 192 -20.54 -6.86 0.20
C ALA A 192 -19.01 -6.90 0.36
N ARG A 193 -18.46 -8.10 0.55
CA ARG A 193 -17.02 -8.35 0.68
C ARG A 193 -16.21 -7.74 -0.47
N GLU A 194 -16.69 -7.93 -1.69
CA GLU A 194 -16.08 -7.38 -2.90
C GLU A 194 -16.01 -5.84 -2.84
N SER A 195 -17.10 -5.18 -2.46
CA SER A 195 -17.11 -3.73 -2.31
C SER A 195 -16.10 -3.25 -1.26
N MET A 196 -15.98 -3.93 -0.12
CA MET A 196 -14.97 -3.57 0.90
C MET A 196 -13.55 -3.71 0.37
N ARG A 197 -13.26 -4.79 -0.34
CA ARG A 197 -11.97 -5.01 -1.01
C ARG A 197 -11.69 -3.89 -2.01
N ASP A 198 -12.66 -3.56 -2.86
CA ASP A 198 -12.48 -2.56 -3.92
C ASP A 198 -12.28 -1.15 -3.34
N HIS A 199 -12.94 -0.82 -2.22
CA HIS A 199 -12.67 0.41 -1.47
C HIS A 199 -11.27 0.40 -0.86
N ALA A 200 -10.88 -0.69 -0.21
CA ALA A 200 -9.56 -0.79 0.41
C ALA A 200 -8.42 -0.74 -0.62
N ASP A 201 -8.62 -1.32 -1.81
CA ASP A 201 -7.65 -1.30 -2.89
C ASP A 201 -7.40 0.11 -3.46
N GLN A 202 -8.37 1.02 -3.34
CA GLN A 202 -8.22 2.41 -3.75
C GLN A 202 -7.34 3.22 -2.80
N TRP A 203 -7.17 2.78 -1.56
CA TRP A 203 -6.44 3.56 -0.55
C TRP A 203 -4.93 3.46 -0.79
N ALA A 204 -4.26 4.61 -0.69
CA ALA A 204 -2.81 4.68 -0.70
C ALA A 204 -2.21 4.06 0.58
N SER A 205 -0.87 3.99 0.64
CA SER A 205 -0.12 3.39 1.74
C SER A 205 -0.25 1.86 1.84
N MET A 206 0.55 1.28 2.72
CA MET A 206 0.54 -0.15 3.06
C MET A 206 -0.79 -0.59 3.69
N ILE A 207 -1.47 0.30 4.44
CA ILE A 207 -2.74 -0.05 5.08
C ILE A 207 -3.83 -0.42 4.05
N GLY A 208 -3.95 0.32 2.95
CA GLY A 208 -4.91 -0.01 1.88
C GLY A 208 -4.67 -1.39 1.29
N ARG A 209 -3.40 -1.69 0.98
CA ARG A 209 -2.96 -3.01 0.48
C ARG A 209 -3.29 -4.13 1.43
N GLY A 210 -2.93 -3.97 2.69
CA GLY A 210 -3.20 -4.96 3.72
C GLY A 210 -4.68 -5.26 3.88
N LEU A 211 -5.50 -4.22 3.95
CA LEU A 211 -6.95 -4.35 4.13
C LEU A 211 -7.64 -4.95 2.90
N SER A 212 -7.18 -4.61 1.69
CA SER A 212 -7.63 -5.23 0.44
C SER A 212 -7.28 -6.73 0.42
N CYS A 213 -6.03 -7.09 0.71
CA CYS A 213 -5.58 -8.47 0.78
C CYS A 213 -6.33 -9.28 1.86
N LEU A 214 -6.51 -8.75 3.07
CA LEU A 214 -7.30 -9.39 4.13
C LEU A 214 -8.74 -9.64 3.68
N SER A 215 -9.31 -8.70 2.92
CA SER A 215 -10.66 -8.83 2.36
C SER A 215 -10.71 -9.80 1.18
N GLN A 216 -9.60 -10.10 0.50
CA GLN A 216 -9.55 -11.02 -0.66
C GLN A 216 -9.44 -12.49 -0.27
N TYR A 217 -8.69 -12.82 0.79
CA TYR A 217 -8.32 -14.20 1.08
C TYR A 217 -9.25 -14.94 2.02
N CYS A 218 -9.23 -16.26 1.96
CA CYS A 218 -9.90 -17.07 2.97
C CYS A 218 -9.17 -16.90 4.29
N PHE A 219 -9.94 -16.76 5.37
CA PHE A 219 -9.39 -16.82 6.71
C PHE A 219 -9.03 -18.29 6.97
N ARG A 220 -7.79 -18.67 6.68
CA ARG A 220 -7.12 -19.85 7.21
C ARG A 220 -5.90 -19.39 7.99
N CYS A 221 -5.51 -20.16 8.98
CA CYS A 221 -4.34 -19.84 9.78
C CYS A 221 -3.06 -20.24 9.03
N PRO A 222 -2.18 -19.30 8.65
CA PRO A 222 -0.90 -19.65 8.03
C PRO A 222 0.14 -20.11 9.06
N GLU A 223 -0.13 -19.93 10.35
CA GLU A 223 0.81 -20.27 11.43
C GLU A 223 0.75 -21.76 11.80
N PRO A 224 1.89 -22.46 11.85
CA PRO A 224 1.95 -23.88 12.22
C PRO A 224 1.41 -24.18 13.62
N ASP A 225 1.55 -23.25 14.55
CA ASP A 225 1.08 -23.38 15.94
C ASP A 225 -0.44 -23.16 16.09
N GLY A 226 -1.13 -22.86 14.99
CA GLY A 226 -2.55 -22.55 14.96
C GLY A 226 -2.88 -21.10 15.35
N CYS A 227 -4.16 -20.77 15.24
CA CYS A 227 -4.71 -19.44 15.48
C CYS A 227 -5.62 -19.45 16.70
N VAL A 228 -5.78 -18.29 17.32
CA VAL A 228 -6.70 -18.09 18.43
C VAL A 228 -8.04 -17.52 17.94
N ASP A 229 -9.13 -17.92 18.58
CA ASP A 229 -10.49 -17.44 18.25
C ASP A 229 -10.77 -16.02 18.79
N LYS A 230 -9.84 -15.44 19.56
CA LYS A 230 -9.97 -14.12 20.16
C LYS A 230 -8.78 -13.25 19.78
N LEU A 231 -9.08 -12.05 19.31
CA LEU A 231 -8.08 -11.04 18.99
C LEU A 231 -7.39 -10.55 20.27
N VAL A 232 -6.17 -11.04 20.52
CA VAL A 232 -5.33 -10.67 21.66
C VAL A 232 -3.92 -10.32 21.16
N PRO A 233 -3.18 -9.43 21.86
CA PRO A 233 -1.83 -9.07 21.45
C PRO A 233 -0.88 -10.27 21.41
N GLY A 234 -0.01 -10.31 20.40
CA GLY A 234 1.04 -11.32 20.27
C GLY A 234 0.58 -12.71 19.82
N LYS A 235 -0.71 -12.86 19.46
CA LYS A 235 -1.27 -14.14 19.00
C LYS A 235 -1.93 -13.97 17.63
N PRO A 236 -1.73 -14.94 16.70
CA PRO A 236 -2.35 -14.90 15.39
C PRO A 236 -3.85 -15.14 15.53
N TYR A 237 -4.65 -14.14 15.16
CA TYR A 237 -6.10 -14.20 15.18
C TYR A 237 -6.65 -14.36 13.77
N GLN A 238 -7.54 -15.33 13.61
CA GLN A 238 -8.20 -15.63 12.34
C GLN A 238 -9.70 -15.26 12.44
N PRO A 239 -10.18 -14.27 11.68
CA PRO A 239 -11.60 -13.97 11.62
C PRO A 239 -12.40 -15.15 11.06
N SER A 240 -13.63 -15.37 11.55
CA SER A 240 -14.51 -16.40 10.99
C SER A 240 -15.25 -15.94 9.72
N SER A 241 -15.35 -14.63 9.51
CA SER A 241 -16.06 -14.02 8.40
C SER A 241 -15.53 -12.62 8.08
N ASN A 242 -15.89 -12.10 6.89
CA ASN A 242 -15.52 -10.74 6.50
C ASN A 242 -16.21 -9.68 7.38
N ALA A 243 -17.44 -9.96 7.84
CA ALA A 243 -18.12 -9.11 8.81
C ALA A 243 -17.34 -9.03 10.13
N GLU A 244 -16.90 -10.19 10.65
CA GLU A 244 -16.10 -10.21 11.89
C GLU A 244 -14.75 -9.50 11.70
N LEU A 245 -14.06 -9.70 10.57
CA LEU A 245 -12.83 -8.99 10.25
C LEU A 245 -13.01 -7.47 10.41
N TRP A 246 -14.02 -6.90 9.75
CA TRP A 246 -14.25 -5.45 9.77
C TRP A 246 -14.77 -4.94 11.12
N ASP A 247 -15.53 -5.74 11.86
CA ASP A 247 -15.90 -5.43 13.26
C ASP A 247 -14.65 -5.30 14.14
N ARG A 248 -13.69 -6.23 14.01
CA ARG A 248 -12.44 -6.20 14.78
C ARG A 248 -11.54 -5.06 14.36
N LEU A 249 -11.40 -4.81 13.05
CA LEU A 249 -10.64 -3.68 12.53
C LEU A 249 -11.22 -2.35 13.02
N GLN A 250 -12.54 -2.18 12.95
CA GLN A 250 -13.19 -0.97 13.43
C GLN A 250 -12.96 -0.78 14.94
N TRP A 251 -13.02 -1.85 15.73
CA TRP A 251 -12.71 -1.81 17.16
C TRP A 251 -11.26 -1.39 17.44
N LEU A 252 -10.29 -1.91 16.67
CA LEU A 252 -8.87 -1.53 16.77
C LEU A 252 -8.67 -0.05 16.41
N LEU A 253 -9.25 0.37 15.28
CA LEU A 253 -9.20 1.74 14.77
C LEU A 253 -9.79 2.73 15.77
N GLN A 254 -11.01 2.47 16.26
CA GLN A 254 -11.70 3.32 17.26
C GLN A 254 -10.96 3.47 18.58
N ARG A 255 -10.15 2.48 18.96
CA ARG A 255 -9.36 2.50 20.19
C ARG A 255 -7.92 2.96 19.98
N ASN A 256 -7.57 3.42 18.77
CA ASN A 256 -6.21 3.85 18.42
C ASN A 256 -5.14 2.78 18.71
N LEU A 257 -5.49 1.49 18.52
CA LEU A 257 -4.61 0.37 18.79
C LEU A 257 -3.76 0.05 17.57
N ARG A 258 -2.45 -0.10 17.77
CA ARG A 258 -1.55 -0.64 16.76
C ARG A 258 -1.89 -2.10 16.50
N PHE A 259 -1.96 -2.50 15.23
CA PHE A 259 -2.22 -3.87 14.83
C PHE A 259 -1.38 -4.23 13.61
N CYS A 260 -1.21 -5.51 13.36
CA CYS A 260 -0.47 -6.05 12.24
C CYS A 260 -1.30 -7.08 11.50
N PHE A 261 -0.95 -7.30 10.23
CA PHE A 261 -1.50 -8.40 9.45
C PHE A 261 -0.41 -9.17 8.71
N SER A 262 -0.66 -10.45 8.45
CA SER A 262 0.22 -11.29 7.63
C SER A 262 -0.60 -12.26 6.78
N PHE A 263 -0.01 -12.66 5.66
CA PHE A 263 -0.66 -13.51 4.64
C PHE A 263 -0.05 -14.90 4.50
N THR A 264 1.07 -15.12 5.19
CA THR A 264 1.89 -16.32 5.19
C THR A 264 2.51 -16.48 6.59
N LYS A 265 3.16 -17.61 6.86
CA LYS A 265 3.90 -17.85 8.11
C LYS A 265 4.92 -16.74 8.30
N VAL A 266 4.93 -16.10 9.46
CA VAL A 266 5.92 -15.05 9.76
C VAL A 266 7.13 -15.60 10.50
N ASP A 267 8.32 -15.08 10.20
CA ASP A 267 9.54 -15.47 10.92
C ASP A 267 9.60 -14.82 12.31
N ARG A 268 9.14 -13.57 12.40
CA ARG A 268 9.09 -12.80 13.64
C ARG A 268 7.65 -12.44 13.98
N LYS A 269 7.11 -13.10 15.01
CA LYS A 269 5.76 -12.83 15.50
C LYS A 269 5.67 -11.40 16.08
N PRO A 270 4.68 -10.58 15.66
CA PRO A 270 4.46 -9.26 16.23
C PRO A 270 3.98 -9.37 17.69
N SER A 271 4.21 -8.33 18.49
CA SER A 271 3.72 -8.24 19.89
C SER A 271 2.32 -7.63 19.99
N GLU A 272 1.90 -6.96 18.92
CA GLU A 272 0.67 -6.22 18.77
C GLU A 272 -0.51 -7.15 18.43
N TYR A 273 -1.70 -6.57 18.28
CA TYR A 273 -2.84 -7.29 17.73
C TYR A 273 -2.51 -7.78 16.33
N TRP A 274 -2.77 -9.06 16.03
CA TRP A 274 -2.29 -9.67 14.79
C TRP A 274 -3.40 -10.45 14.11
N ILE A 275 -3.81 -9.97 12.94
CA ILE A 275 -4.84 -10.60 12.11
C ILE A 275 -4.15 -11.37 10.99
N VAL A 276 -4.52 -12.63 10.79
CA VAL A 276 -3.96 -13.45 9.71
C VAL A 276 -5.01 -13.81 8.68
N ALA A 277 -4.57 -13.94 7.44
CA ALA A 277 -5.29 -14.59 6.36
C ALA A 277 -4.31 -15.47 5.58
N ASP A 278 -4.81 -16.47 4.85
CA ASP A 278 -3.95 -17.35 4.06
C ASP A 278 -4.12 -17.03 2.58
N LYS A 279 -3.05 -16.52 1.96
CA LYS A 279 -2.95 -16.42 0.50
C LYS A 279 -2.70 -17.83 -0.04
N VAL A 280 -3.75 -18.66 -0.07
CA VAL A 280 -3.70 -19.96 -0.74
C VAL A 280 -3.29 -19.69 -2.17
N SER A 281 -2.16 -20.26 -2.60
CA SER A 281 -1.71 -20.23 -3.98
C SER A 281 -2.81 -20.89 -4.83
N ALA A 282 -3.63 -20.06 -5.47
CA ALA A 282 -4.59 -20.50 -6.48
C ALA A 282 -3.86 -20.86 -7.77
#